data_AF-A0A0V0VKD9-F1
#
_entry.id   AF-A0A0V0VKD9-F1
#
_cell.length_a   1.000
_cell.length_b   1.000
_cell.length_c   1.000
_cell.angle_alpha   90.00
_cell.angle_beta   90.00
_cell.angle_gamma   90.00
#
_symmetry.space_group_name_H-M   'P 1'
#
loop_
_entity.id
_entity.type
_entity.pdbx_description
1 polymer ?
#
loop_
_entity_poly.entity_id
_entity_poly.type
_entity_poly.pdbx_seq_one_letter_code
_entity_poly.pdbx_strand_id
1 'polypeptide(L)'
;MWRRDNDVGGVPDVLTRRSVFSYCGKLVSHFPANDATTSWDEVIDGDKLRGLIQETALAVKKRDPARGRWDVSAEEAKIWVDSSSLAISVALEVGGSIVEDAAWLRPDDAQHINMAELDAVIKGLNLTLS
;
A
#
# COMPACT_ATOMS: atom_id res chain seq x y z
N MET A 1 2.80 18.09 -1.41
CA MET A 1 3.77 17.25 -0.69
C MET A 1 3.03 16.00 -0.27
N TRP A 2 3.43 14.85 -0.81
CA TRP A 2 2.79 13.56 -0.55
C TRP A 2 2.89 13.19 0.92
N ARG A 3 1.88 12.48 1.40
CA ARG A 3 1.82 11.86 2.73
C ARG A 3 0.96 10.60 2.62
N ARG A 4 1.19 9.65 3.51
CA ARG A 4 0.31 8.50 3.72
C ARG A 4 -1.14 8.97 3.93
N ASP A 5 -2.08 8.27 3.29
CA ASP A 5 -3.50 8.62 3.33
C ASP A 5 -4.15 8.28 4.69
N ASN A 6 -3.71 7.18 5.30
CA ASN A 6 -4.24 6.70 6.57
C ASN A 6 -3.32 7.02 7.77
N ASP A 7 -3.93 7.16 8.95
CA ASP A 7 -3.19 7.11 10.21
C ASP A 7 -2.82 5.66 10.56
N VAL A 8 -1.53 5.42 10.80
CA VAL A 8 -1.03 4.10 11.22
C VAL A 8 -1.43 3.80 12.66
N GLY A 9 -1.51 4.83 13.51
CA GLY A 9 -1.74 4.69 14.94
C GLY A 9 -0.57 4.03 15.68
N GLY A 10 -0.85 3.55 16.89
CA GLY A 10 0.12 2.82 17.73
C GLY A 10 0.15 1.32 17.47
N VAL A 11 1.23 0.68 17.89
CA VAL A 11 1.34 -0.78 17.92
C VAL A 11 0.26 -1.36 18.85
N PRO A 12 -0.48 -2.41 18.46
CA PRO A 12 -1.46 -3.05 19.32
C PRO A 12 -0.85 -3.60 20.62
N ASP A 13 -1.55 -3.42 21.74
CA ASP A 13 -1.11 -3.96 23.04
C ASP A 13 -1.04 -5.49 23.01
N VAL A 14 -2.09 -6.12 22.47
CA VAL A 14 -2.20 -7.56 22.26
C VAL A 14 -1.90 -7.88 20.79
N LEU A 15 -0.89 -8.72 20.57
CA LEU A 15 -0.53 -9.20 19.24
C LEU A 15 -1.33 -10.47 18.95
N THR A 16 -2.22 -10.39 17.98
CA THR A 16 -2.87 -11.54 17.34
C THR A 16 -2.55 -11.46 15.85
N ARG A 17 -2.73 -12.56 15.11
CA ARG A 17 -2.54 -12.51 13.66
C ARG A 17 -3.43 -11.44 13.01
N ARG A 18 -4.65 -11.21 13.52
CA ARG A 18 -5.53 -10.13 13.06
C ARG A 18 -4.97 -8.75 13.37
N SER A 19 -4.52 -8.50 14.61
CA SER A 19 -4.03 -7.16 14.97
C SER A 19 -2.73 -6.82 14.25
N VAL A 20 -1.83 -7.78 14.10
CA VAL A 20 -0.58 -7.64 13.34
C VAL A 20 -0.88 -7.40 11.86
N PHE A 21 -1.75 -8.21 11.25
CA PHE A 21 -2.14 -8.02 9.85
C PHE A 21 -2.79 -6.66 9.61
N SER A 22 -3.71 -6.25 10.49
CA SER A 22 -4.36 -4.94 10.39
C SER A 22 -3.36 -3.78 10.55
N TYR A 23 -2.44 -3.86 11.52
CA TYR A 23 -1.43 -2.83 11.72
C TYR A 23 -0.45 -2.75 10.54
N CYS A 24 0.06 -3.89 10.07
CA CYS A 24 0.94 -3.94 8.91
C CYS A 24 0.23 -3.51 7.61
N GLY A 25 -1.05 -3.84 7.44
CA GLY A 25 -1.86 -3.39 6.30
C GLY A 25 -2.01 -1.87 6.23
N LYS A 26 -1.91 -1.16 7.37
CA LYS A 26 -1.85 0.30 7.42
C LYS A 26 -0.48 0.86 7.00
N LEU A 27 0.58 0.05 7.09
CA LEU A 27 1.95 0.41 6.71
C LEU A 27 2.22 0.14 5.23
N VAL A 28 1.77 -1.01 4.75
CA VAL A 28 1.94 -1.46 3.36
C VAL A 28 0.63 -2.09 2.89
N SER A 29 0.22 -1.76 1.66
CA SER A 29 -1.04 -2.22 1.05
C SER A 29 -1.07 -3.74 0.84
N HIS A 30 0.10 -4.40 0.86
CA HIS A 30 0.26 -5.84 0.68
C HIS A 30 1.10 -6.42 1.83
N PHE A 31 0.57 -7.41 2.54
CA PHE A 31 1.34 -8.18 3.51
C PHE A 31 1.20 -9.68 3.26
N PRO A 32 2.30 -10.47 3.31
CA PRO A 32 2.22 -11.93 3.26
C PRO A 32 1.52 -12.44 4.52
N ALA A 33 0.39 -13.12 4.35
CA ALA A 33 -0.34 -13.78 5.44
C ALA A 33 0.56 -14.84 6.09
N ASN A 34 0.72 -14.79 7.42
CA ASN A 34 1.62 -15.72 8.14
C ASN A 34 0.89 -17.00 8.63
N ASP A 35 1.66 -18.08 8.74
CA ASP A 35 1.30 -19.38 9.35
C ASP A 35 1.66 -19.46 10.85
N ALA A 36 1.89 -18.32 11.52
CA ALA A 36 2.40 -18.32 12.89
C ALA A 36 1.37 -18.75 13.94
N THR A 37 0.09 -18.75 13.59
CA THR A 37 -1.03 -19.16 14.47
C THR A 37 -2.08 -19.90 13.67
N THR A 38 -2.88 -20.71 14.36
CA THR A 38 -3.97 -21.46 13.73
C THR A 38 -5.25 -20.63 13.64
N SER A 39 -5.48 -19.71 14.59
CA SER A 39 -6.62 -18.76 14.56
C SER A 39 -6.20 -17.29 14.43
N TRP A 40 -7.07 -16.45 13.85
CA TRP A 40 -6.83 -15.01 13.66
C TRP A 40 -6.74 -14.26 14.99
N ASP A 41 -7.43 -14.76 16.01
CA ASP A 41 -7.56 -14.15 17.34
C ASP A 41 -6.68 -14.81 18.41
N GLU A 42 -5.91 -15.82 18.02
CA GLU A 42 -4.93 -16.45 18.89
C GLU A 42 -3.84 -15.43 19.26
N VAL A 43 -3.55 -15.31 20.56
CA VAL A 43 -2.51 -14.43 21.06
C VAL A 43 -1.15 -14.99 20.65
N ILE A 44 -0.37 -14.16 19.98
CA ILE A 44 1.02 -14.45 19.62
C ILE A 44 1.89 -14.01 20.78
N ASP A 45 2.33 -14.98 21.58
CA ASP A 45 3.33 -14.74 22.62
C ASP A 45 4.73 -14.85 22.00
N GLY A 46 5.35 -13.71 21.72
CA GLY A 46 6.61 -13.66 21.01
C GLY A 46 7.30 -12.30 21.11
N ASP A 47 8.24 -12.19 22.05
CA ASP A 47 9.04 -10.97 22.28
C ASP A 47 9.73 -10.48 21.01
N LYS A 48 10.19 -11.41 20.16
CA LYS A 48 10.83 -11.07 18.89
C LYS A 48 9.88 -10.36 17.93
N LEU A 49 8.65 -10.85 17.76
CA LEU A 49 7.68 -10.23 16.86
C LEU A 49 7.27 -8.84 17.41
N ARG A 50 7.07 -8.75 18.72
CA ARG A 50 6.78 -7.49 19.39
C ARG A 50 7.88 -6.46 19.17
N GLY A 51 9.13 -6.87 19.36
CA GLY A 51 10.30 -6.02 19.12
C GLY A 51 10.35 -5.50 17.67
N LEU A 52 10.16 -6.38 16.68
CA LEU A 52 10.19 -6.00 15.26
C LEU A 52 9.08 -5.02 14.89
N ILE A 53 7.86 -5.23 15.38
CA ILE A 53 6.74 -4.32 15.10
C ILE A 53 6.97 -2.96 15.76
N GLN A 54 7.46 -2.94 17.00
CA GLN A 54 7.80 -1.71 17.72
C GLN A 54 8.94 -0.94 17.03
N GLU A 55 10.00 -1.62 16.61
CA GLU A 55 11.09 -1.03 15.85
C GLU A 55 10.59 -0.39 14.56
N THR A 56 9.75 -1.11 13.80
CA THR A 56 9.14 -0.61 12.57
C THR A 56 8.28 0.63 12.84
N ALA A 57 7.44 0.60 13.88
CA ALA A 57 6.62 1.73 14.28
C ALA A 57 7.45 2.97 14.63
N LEU A 58 8.55 2.80 15.37
CA LEU A 58 9.46 3.88 15.71
C LEU A 58 10.18 4.44 14.48
N ALA A 59 10.62 3.57 13.56
CA ALA A 59 11.24 3.99 12.31
C ALA A 59 10.28 4.84 11.46
N VAL A 60 9.04 4.39 11.28
CA VAL A 60 7.99 5.11 10.54
C VAL A 60 7.64 6.43 11.24
N LYS A 61 7.51 6.44 12.58
CA LYS A 61 7.25 7.69 13.33
C LYS A 61 8.39 8.70 13.20
N LYS A 62 9.64 8.24 13.19
CA LYS A 62 10.83 9.08 13.00
C LYS A 62 10.90 9.64 11.58
N ARG A 63 10.67 8.79 10.57
CA ARG A 63 10.70 9.14 9.15
C ARG A 63 9.86 8.15 8.36
N ASP A 64 8.59 8.49 8.15
CA ASP A 64 7.73 7.70 7.27
C ASP A 64 8.30 7.76 5.84
N PRO A 65 8.56 6.63 5.18
CA PRO A 65 8.97 6.63 3.78
C PRO A 65 7.87 7.18 2.85
N ALA A 66 6.59 6.99 3.18
CA ALA A 66 5.45 7.46 2.38
C ALA A 66 5.15 8.95 2.63
N ARG A 67 6.16 9.82 2.50
CA ARG A 67 6.02 11.28 2.63
C ARG A 67 6.98 12.04 1.71
N GLY A 68 6.67 13.29 1.41
CA GLY A 68 7.56 14.21 0.72
C GLY A 68 7.27 14.33 -0.78
N ARG A 69 8.32 14.49 -1.58
CA ARG A 69 8.26 14.46 -3.05
C ARG A 69 9.20 13.35 -3.49
N TRP A 70 8.70 12.44 -4.32
CA TRP A 70 9.47 11.34 -4.87
C TRP A 70 9.80 11.69 -6.33
N ASP A 71 10.92 12.39 -6.51
CA ASP A 71 11.37 12.76 -7.85
C ASP A 71 12.23 11.62 -8.42
N VAL A 72 11.72 10.99 -9.48
CA VAL A 72 12.45 9.97 -10.23
C VAL A 72 12.72 10.51 -11.64
N SER A 73 13.99 10.50 -12.05
CA SER A 73 14.40 10.88 -13.40
C SER A 73 14.81 9.63 -14.17
N ALA A 74 14.18 9.40 -15.31
CA ALA A 74 14.51 8.32 -16.23
C ALA A 74 14.17 8.71 -17.68
N GLU A 75 14.86 8.11 -18.64
CA GLU A 75 14.56 8.28 -20.07
C GLU A 75 13.26 7.55 -20.47
N GLU A 76 12.97 6.43 -19.80
CA GLU A 76 11.79 5.61 -20.04
C GLU A 76 11.16 5.17 -18.70
N ALA A 77 9.84 5.07 -18.71
CA ALA A 77 9.04 4.54 -17.60
C ALA A 77 7.88 3.73 -18.16
N LYS A 78 7.39 2.76 -17.40
CA LYS A 78 6.24 1.93 -17.76
C LYS A 78 5.12 2.13 -16.75
N ILE A 79 3.93 2.43 -17.25
CA ILE A 79 2.72 2.51 -16.43
C ILE A 79 1.95 1.21 -16.65
N TRP A 80 1.74 0.48 -15.57
CA TRP A 80 0.82 -0.64 -15.50
C TRP A 80 -0.54 -0.13 -15.06
N VAL A 81 -1.58 -0.62 -15.70
CA VAL A 81 -2.97 -0.30 -15.33
C VAL A 81 -3.75 -1.59 -15.19
N ASP A 82 -4.64 -1.62 -14.23
CA ASP A 82 -5.63 -2.69 -14.10
C ASP A 82 -6.98 -2.09 -13.71
N SER A 83 -8.04 -2.77 -14.08
CA SER A 83 -9.38 -2.38 -13.67
C SER A 83 -10.26 -3.59 -13.40
N SER A 84 -11.17 -3.42 -12.46
CA SER A 84 -12.19 -4.40 -12.10
C SER A 84 -13.56 -3.71 -12.02
N SER A 85 -14.59 -4.45 -11.64
CA SER A 85 -15.89 -3.86 -11.30
C SER A 85 -15.86 -3.01 -10.04
N LEU A 86 -14.84 -3.15 -9.18
CA LEU A 86 -14.77 -2.49 -7.87
C LEU A 86 -13.81 -1.30 -7.85
N ALA A 87 -12.72 -1.40 -8.59
CA ALA A 87 -11.61 -0.45 -8.50
C ALA A 87 -10.83 -0.38 -9.81
N ILE A 88 -10.13 0.73 -9.95
CA ILE A 88 -9.05 0.92 -10.93
C ILE A 88 -7.74 1.09 -10.17
N SER A 89 -6.63 0.64 -10.77
CA SER A 89 -5.31 0.78 -10.16
C SER A 89 -4.25 1.07 -11.21
N VAL A 90 -3.16 1.67 -10.74
CA VAL A 90 -1.99 2.03 -11.54
C VAL A 90 -0.72 1.71 -10.77
N ALA A 91 0.33 1.31 -11.47
CA ALA A 91 1.68 1.20 -10.91
C ALA A 91 2.72 1.75 -11.90
N LEU A 92 3.59 2.63 -11.42
CA LEU A 92 4.72 3.18 -12.14
C LEU A 92 5.96 2.32 -11.91
N GLU A 93 6.50 1.77 -12.99
CA GLU A 93 7.77 1.06 -13.01
C GLU A 93 8.85 1.92 -13.68
N VAL A 94 9.96 2.12 -12.99
CA VAL A 94 11.16 2.79 -13.51
C VAL A 94 12.38 1.94 -13.21
N GLY A 95 13.18 1.62 -14.23
CA GLY A 95 14.38 0.80 -14.09
C GLY A 95 14.12 -0.59 -13.49
N GLY A 96 12.95 -1.18 -13.79
CA GLY A 96 12.53 -2.49 -13.26
C GLY A 96 12.04 -2.47 -11.81
N SER A 97 11.90 -1.30 -11.19
CA SER A 97 11.39 -1.15 -9.82
C SER A 97 10.05 -0.41 -9.83
N ILE A 98 9.08 -0.89 -9.04
CA ILE A 98 7.84 -0.13 -8.79
C ILE A 98 8.18 1.03 -7.86
N VAL A 99 7.97 2.25 -8.34
CA VAL A 99 8.30 3.48 -7.60
C VAL A 99 7.06 4.20 -7.06
N GLU A 100 5.89 3.95 -7.65
CA GLU A 100 4.62 4.48 -7.20
C GLU A 100 3.48 3.55 -7.60
N ASP A 101 2.47 3.42 -6.75
CA ASP A 101 1.23 2.70 -7.03
C ASP A 101 0.04 3.42 -6.39
N ALA A 102 -1.11 3.31 -7.03
CA ALA A 102 -2.35 3.87 -6.50
C ALA A 102 -3.56 3.04 -6.95
N ALA A 103 -4.58 3.00 -6.11
CA ALA A 103 -5.84 2.35 -6.42
C ALA A 103 -7.01 3.23 -5.94
N TRP A 104 -8.08 3.25 -6.73
CA TRP A 104 -9.29 3.99 -6.43
C TRP A 104 -10.51 3.11 -6.63
N LEU A 105 -11.48 3.20 -5.71
CA LEU A 105 -12.78 2.58 -5.92
C LEU A 105 -13.47 3.23 -7.12
N ARG A 106 -14.10 2.40 -7.95
CA ARG A 106 -14.94 2.89 -9.02
C ARG A 106 -16.26 3.40 -8.43
N PRO A 107 -16.79 4.53 -8.92
CA PRO A 107 -18.19 4.85 -8.68
C PRO A 107 -19.05 3.72 -9.26
N ASP A 108 -20.24 3.52 -8.70
CA ASP A 108 -21.21 2.55 -9.20
C ASP A 108 -21.77 3.05 -10.55
N ASP A 109 -20.95 2.90 -11.58
CA ASP A 109 -21.25 3.26 -12.96
C ASP A 109 -21.30 2.01 -13.83
N ALA A 110 -22.24 1.99 -14.78
CA ALA A 110 -22.34 0.91 -15.76
C ALA A 110 -21.26 1.01 -16.86
N GLN A 111 -20.12 1.65 -16.58
CA GLN A 111 -19.04 1.77 -17.56
C GLN A 111 -18.44 0.40 -17.86
N HIS A 112 -18.24 0.16 -19.16
CA HIS A 112 -17.50 -0.98 -19.64
C HIS A 112 -16.06 -0.98 -19.12
N ILE A 113 -15.52 -2.16 -18.89
CA ILE A 113 -14.19 -2.36 -18.30
C ILE A 113 -13.09 -1.59 -19.09
N ASN A 114 -13.16 -1.59 -20.41
CA ASN A 114 -12.22 -0.86 -21.27
C ASN A 114 -12.19 0.66 -21.00
N MET A 115 -13.33 1.26 -20.62
CA MET A 115 -13.39 2.69 -20.26
C MET A 115 -12.77 2.93 -18.88
N ALA A 116 -12.93 1.98 -17.95
CA ALA A 116 -12.28 2.03 -16.65
C ALA A 116 -10.76 1.86 -16.76
N GLU A 117 -10.27 0.98 -17.64
CA GLU A 117 -8.84 0.86 -17.96
C GLU A 117 -8.29 2.16 -18.55
N LEU A 118 -9.02 2.79 -19.47
CA LEU A 118 -8.61 4.07 -20.05
C LEU A 118 -8.56 5.19 -19.00
N ASP A 119 -9.53 5.25 -18.08
CA ASP A 119 -9.50 6.18 -16.94
C ASP A 119 -8.30 5.92 -16.02
N ALA A 120 -7.96 4.64 -15.78
CA ALA A 120 -6.75 4.26 -15.05
C ALA A 120 -5.49 4.77 -15.76
N VAL A 121 -5.37 4.63 -17.08
CA VAL A 121 -4.23 5.16 -17.87
C VAL A 121 -4.10 6.68 -17.69
N ILE A 122 -5.20 7.41 -17.83
CA ILE A 122 -5.21 8.87 -17.70
C ILE A 122 -4.78 9.30 -16.29
N LYS A 123 -5.29 8.63 -15.25
CA LYS A 123 -4.90 8.88 -13.86
C LYS A 123 -3.42 8.54 -13.62
N GLY A 124 -2.95 7.42 -14.17
CA GLY A 124 -1.55 7.03 -14.11
C GLY A 124 -0.62 8.08 -14.73
N LEU A 125 -0.94 8.57 -15.93
CA LEU A 125 -0.17 9.63 -16.59
C LEU A 125 -0.13 10.94 -15.79
N ASN A 126 -1.24 11.29 -15.13
CA ASN A 126 -1.28 12.48 -14.27
C ASN A 126 -0.45 12.33 -12.99
N LEU A 127 -0.25 11.11 -12.50
CA LEU A 127 0.69 10.85 -11.39
C LEU A 127 2.15 10.99 -11.83
N THR A 128 2.48 10.48 -13.04
CA THR A 128 3.87 10.42 -13.49
C THR A 128 4.42 11.75 -14.02
N LEU A 129 3.57 12.60 -14.61
CA LEU A 129 3.98 13.82 -15.32
C LEU A 129 3.81 15.13 -14.52
N SER A 130 3.69 15.07 -13.18
CA SER A 130 3.37 16.22 -12.33
C SER A 130 4.51 17.20 -12.07
#